data_AF-A0A7S2Z8X8-F1
#
_entry.id   AF-A0A7S2Z8X8-F1
#
_cell.length_a   1.000
_cell.length_b   1.000
_cell.length_c   1.000
_cell.angle_alpha   90.00
_cell.angle_beta   90.00
_cell.angle_gamma   90.00
#
_symmetry.space_group_name_H-M   'P 1'
#
loop_
_entity.id
_entity.type
_entity.pdbx_description
1 polymer ?
#
loop_
_entity_poly.entity_id
_entity_poly.type
_entity_poly.pdbx_seq_one_letter_code
_entity_poly.pdbx_strand_id
1 'polypeptide(L)'
;DPCHKLAWALDAALKDRSCGDKRLSELMQIFHPYDKKQGRKKRRFDEDGGGSTSQPDENTVLGEMGMILRDPPVYFFLAREALKRLQRVVEHQALPKQDAPLIFLSRLLQIATDCRSMLREKSFKFYKVDEGLVRDFYPKLAASFVDKKMQK
;
A
#
# COMPACT_ATOMS: atom_id res chain seq x y z
N ASP A 1 2.52 -17.69 -6.44
CA ASP A 1 3.06 -16.39 -6.89
C ASP A 1 2.31 -15.23 -6.22
N PRO A 2 2.98 -14.33 -5.48
CA PRO A 2 2.37 -13.14 -4.87
C PRO A 2 1.79 -12.14 -5.87
N CYS A 3 2.44 -11.95 -7.03
CA CYS A 3 1.97 -11.03 -8.08
C CYS A 3 0.62 -11.47 -8.65
N HIS A 4 0.49 -12.76 -8.99
CA HIS A 4 -0.79 -13.32 -9.44
C HIS A 4 -1.90 -13.19 -8.39
N LYS A 5 -1.61 -13.49 -7.11
CA LYS A 5 -2.59 -13.33 -6.02
C LYS A 5 -3.05 -11.89 -5.86
N LEU A 6 -2.11 -10.93 -5.93
CA LEU A 6 -2.41 -9.51 -5.86
C LEU A 6 -3.30 -9.07 -7.03
N ALA A 7 -2.93 -9.43 -8.27
CA ALA A 7 -3.70 -9.10 -9.45
C ALA A 7 -5.14 -9.64 -9.36
N TRP A 8 -5.30 -10.90 -8.94
CA TRP A 8 -6.62 -11.51 -8.76
C TRP A 8 -7.46 -10.80 -7.69
N ALA A 9 -6.87 -10.50 -6.53
CA ALA A 9 -7.57 -9.82 -5.45
C ALA A 9 -8.03 -8.41 -5.87
N LEU A 10 -7.21 -7.68 -6.62
CA LEU A 10 -7.52 -6.35 -7.14
C LEU A 10 -8.55 -6.39 -8.26
N ASP A 11 -8.46 -7.34 -9.20
CA ASP A 11 -9.45 -7.50 -10.27
C ASP A 11 -10.84 -7.80 -9.70
N ALA A 12 -10.93 -8.68 -8.70
CA ALA A 12 -12.18 -8.93 -7.98
C ALA A 12 -12.72 -7.65 -7.31
N ALA A 13 -11.85 -6.89 -6.63
CA ALA A 13 -12.24 -5.64 -5.97
C ALA A 13 -12.70 -4.55 -6.96
N LEU A 14 -12.06 -4.48 -8.13
CA LEU A 14 -12.43 -3.57 -9.22
C LEU A 14 -13.79 -3.93 -9.81
N LYS A 15 -14.04 -5.23 -10.05
CA LYS A 15 -15.34 -5.74 -10.52
C LYS A 15 -16.45 -5.41 -9.53
N ASP A 16 -16.21 -5.61 -8.24
CA ASP A 16 -17.14 -5.30 -7.16
C ASP A 16 -17.23 -3.79 -6.85
N ARG A 17 -16.36 -2.96 -7.46
CA ARG A 17 -16.21 -1.51 -7.23
C ARG A 17 -16.07 -1.12 -5.75
N SER A 18 -15.60 -2.05 -4.93
CA SER A 18 -15.47 -1.88 -3.47
C SER A 18 -14.34 -2.75 -2.91
N CYS A 19 -13.64 -2.24 -1.89
CA CYS A 19 -12.68 -3.00 -1.11
C CYS A 19 -13.21 -3.17 0.31
N GLY A 20 -13.99 -4.24 0.55
CA GLY A 20 -14.47 -4.57 1.88
C GLY A 20 -13.35 -5.04 2.82
N ASP A 21 -13.61 -5.06 4.13
CA ASP A 21 -12.58 -5.37 5.15
C ASP A 21 -11.93 -6.77 4.95
N LYS A 22 -12.69 -7.74 4.44
CA LYS A 22 -12.16 -9.09 4.11
C LYS A 22 -11.11 -9.03 3.00
N ARG A 23 -11.41 -8.31 1.91
CA ARG A 23 -10.49 -8.15 0.78
C ARG A 23 -9.25 -7.35 1.19
N LEU A 24 -9.46 -6.31 1.99
CA LEU A 24 -8.38 -5.49 2.51
C LEU A 24 -7.46 -6.31 3.44
N SER A 25 -8.03 -7.19 4.26
CA SER A 25 -7.26 -8.14 5.07
C SER A 25 -6.45 -9.13 4.23
N GLU A 26 -7.03 -9.64 3.13
CA GLU A 26 -6.31 -10.48 2.16
C GLU A 26 -5.14 -9.73 1.52
N LEU A 27 -5.35 -8.49 1.08
CA LEU A 27 -4.28 -7.64 0.56
C LEU A 27 -3.20 -7.42 1.62
N MET A 28 -3.56 -7.11 2.87
CA MET A 28 -2.59 -6.97 3.97
C MET A 28 -1.77 -8.25 4.19
N GLN A 29 -2.40 -9.43 4.09
CA GLN A 29 -1.70 -10.72 4.22
C GLN A 29 -0.67 -10.95 3.11
N ILE A 30 -0.97 -10.52 1.87
CA ILE A 30 -0.02 -10.60 0.74
C ILE A 30 1.24 -9.78 1.03
N PHE A 31 1.10 -8.60 1.65
CA PHE A 31 2.22 -7.70 1.92
C PHE A 31 2.92 -7.93 3.28
N HIS A 32 2.32 -8.70 4.19
CA HIS A 32 2.87 -8.98 5.53
C HIS A 32 4.32 -9.51 5.56
N PRO A 33 4.75 -10.43 4.66
CA PRO A 33 6.13 -10.90 4.63
C PRO A 33 7.15 -9.79 4.33
N TYR A 34 6.74 -8.77 3.57
CA TYR A 34 7.59 -7.66 3.15
C TYR A 34 7.67 -6.55 4.22
N ASP A 35 6.62 -6.41 5.03
CA ASP A 35 6.61 -5.47 6.16
C ASP A 35 7.53 -5.96 7.29
N LYS A 36 7.45 -7.24 7.66
CA LYS A 36 8.28 -7.83 8.74
C LYS A 36 9.79 -7.78 8.46
N LYS A 37 10.21 -7.91 7.20
CA LYS A 37 11.63 -7.96 6.83
C LYS A 37 12.37 -6.63 7.03
N GLN A 38 11.66 -5.49 7.09
CA GLN A 38 12.29 -4.19 7.36
C GLN A 38 12.73 -4.00 8.82
N GLY A 39 12.16 -4.75 9.77
CA GLY A 39 12.62 -4.74 11.17
C GLY A 39 13.95 -5.46 11.39
N ARG A 40 14.33 -6.36 10.46
CA ARG A 40 15.65 -7.01 10.45
C ARG A 40 16.56 -6.21 9.52
N LYS A 41 17.30 -5.26 10.10
CA LYS A 41 18.46 -4.59 9.48
C LYS A 41 19.21 -5.62 8.62
N LYS A 42 19.20 -5.45 7.30
CA LYS A 42 20.00 -6.25 6.36
C LYS A 42 21.45 -6.11 6.81
N ARG A 43 22.00 -7.13 7.48
CA ARG A 43 23.44 -7.25 7.66
C ARG A 43 24.01 -7.27 6.25
N ARG A 44 24.79 -6.25 5.91
CA ARG A 44 25.66 -6.27 4.74
C ARG A 44 26.59 -7.47 4.94
N PHE A 45 26.58 -8.42 4.01
CA PHE A 45 27.67 -9.36 3.87
C PHE A 45 27.80 -9.74 2.38
N ASP A 46 28.89 -9.22 1.84
CA ASP A 46 29.84 -9.68 0.82
C ASP A 46 29.40 -10.38 -0.48
N GLU A 47 30.03 -9.90 -1.56
CA GLU A 47 30.34 -10.63 -2.79
C GLU A 47 30.87 -12.04 -2.48
N ASP A 48 30.26 -13.05 -3.06
CA ASP A 48 30.89 -14.12 -3.86
C ASP A 48 29.94 -15.33 -3.95
N GLY A 49 29.94 -16.03 -5.09
CA GLY A 49 29.35 -17.37 -5.19
C GLY A 49 28.12 -17.51 -6.10
N GLY A 50 28.33 -18.13 -7.25
CA GLY A 50 27.28 -18.51 -8.21
C GLY A 50 26.31 -19.58 -7.71
N GLY A 51 25.14 -19.63 -8.34
CA GLY A 51 24.12 -20.64 -8.08
C GLY A 51 22.85 -20.39 -8.89
N SER A 52 22.75 -21.03 -10.06
CA SER A 52 21.52 -21.14 -10.84
C SER A 52 20.45 -21.90 -10.05
N THR A 53 19.41 -21.19 -9.61
CA THR A 53 18.03 -21.68 -9.54
C THR A 53 17.10 -20.48 -9.60
N SER A 54 16.19 -20.49 -10.57
CA SER A 54 15.28 -19.43 -10.98
C SER A 54 14.19 -19.13 -9.95
N GLN A 55 14.55 -18.69 -8.74
CA GLN A 55 13.59 -18.04 -7.85
C GLN A 55 13.77 -16.53 -7.99
N PRO A 56 12.73 -15.78 -8.39
CA PRO A 56 12.81 -14.33 -8.39
C PRO A 56 13.17 -13.90 -6.97
N ASP A 57 14.20 -13.07 -6.84
CA ASP A 57 14.54 -12.47 -5.55
C ASP A 57 13.26 -11.93 -4.93
N GLU A 58 12.89 -12.39 -3.72
CA GLU A 58 11.61 -12.00 -3.11
C GLU A 58 11.43 -10.47 -3.08
N ASN A 59 12.54 -9.74 -3.00
CA ASN A 59 12.54 -8.29 -3.08
C ASN A 59 12.13 -7.75 -4.46
N THR A 60 12.52 -8.39 -5.56
CA THR A 60 12.08 -8.05 -6.93
C THR A 60 10.57 -8.20 -7.08
N VAL A 61 9.98 -9.21 -6.43
CA VAL A 61 8.53 -9.42 -6.39
C VAL A 61 7.79 -8.21 -5.80
N LEU A 62 8.38 -7.50 -4.83
CA LEU A 62 7.79 -6.26 -4.31
C LEU A 62 7.72 -5.15 -5.35
N GLY A 63 8.76 -5.01 -6.19
CA GLY A 63 8.77 -4.06 -7.30
C GLY A 63 7.74 -4.41 -8.37
N GLU A 64 7.63 -5.69 -8.72
CA GLU A 64 6.64 -6.20 -9.67
C GLU A 64 5.20 -5.99 -9.17
N MET A 65 4.92 -6.30 -7.89
CA MET A 65 3.65 -5.97 -7.26
C MET A 65 3.37 -4.46 -7.33
N GLY A 66 4.38 -3.62 -7.12
CA GLY A 66 4.26 -2.17 -7.29
C GLY A 66 3.90 -1.74 -8.71
N MET A 67 4.29 -2.50 -9.73
CA MET A 67 3.87 -2.25 -11.12
C MET A 67 2.39 -2.56 -11.33
N ILE A 68 1.87 -3.61 -10.68
CA ILE A 68 0.43 -3.91 -10.68
C ILE A 68 -0.35 -2.78 -9.99
N LEU A 69 0.13 -2.31 -8.83
CA LEU A 69 -0.52 -1.22 -8.07
C LEU A 69 -0.56 0.11 -8.84
N ARG A 70 0.39 0.32 -9.77
CA ARG A 70 0.52 1.53 -10.58
C ARG A 70 -0.41 1.56 -11.79
N ASP A 71 -0.99 0.43 -12.18
CA ASP A 71 -1.93 0.39 -13.29
C ASP A 71 -3.10 1.37 -13.05
N PRO A 72 -3.46 2.28 -14.00
CA PRO A 72 -4.39 3.37 -13.70
C PRO A 72 -5.72 2.95 -13.06
N PRO A 73 -6.42 1.88 -13.54
CA PRO A 73 -7.64 1.39 -12.90
C PRO A 73 -7.43 1.02 -11.42
N VAL A 74 -6.33 0.32 -11.13
CA VAL A 74 -5.96 -0.11 -9.76
C VAL A 74 -5.60 1.10 -8.91
N TYR A 75 -4.74 1.99 -9.41
CA TYR A 75 -4.26 3.15 -8.66
C TYR A 75 -5.41 4.08 -8.25
N PHE A 76 -6.28 4.44 -9.20
CA PHE A 76 -7.43 5.30 -8.90
C PHE A 76 -8.44 4.63 -7.97
N PHE A 77 -8.61 3.31 -8.08
CA PHE A 77 -9.44 2.54 -7.17
C PHE A 77 -8.88 2.59 -5.74
N LEU A 78 -7.60 2.33 -5.53
CA LEU A 78 -6.95 2.38 -4.21
C LEU A 78 -7.03 3.79 -3.61
N ALA A 79 -6.81 4.84 -4.41
CA ALA A 79 -6.95 6.22 -3.98
C ALA A 79 -8.39 6.53 -3.53
N ARG A 80 -9.40 6.07 -4.29
CA ARG A 80 -10.81 6.22 -3.95
C ARG A 80 -11.15 5.49 -2.65
N GLU A 81 -10.69 4.26 -2.47
CA GLU A 81 -10.95 3.49 -1.24
C GLU A 81 -10.28 4.13 -0.02
N ALA A 82 -9.06 4.68 -0.17
CA ALA A 82 -8.40 5.43 0.89
C ALA A 82 -9.21 6.68 1.31
N LEU A 83 -9.73 7.45 0.33
CA LEU A 83 -10.57 8.61 0.61
C LEU A 83 -11.90 8.24 1.26
N LYS A 84 -12.58 7.20 0.77
CA LYS A 84 -13.81 6.68 1.39
C LYS A 84 -13.57 6.23 2.83
N ARG A 85 -12.46 5.54 3.09
CA ARG A 85 -12.10 5.07 4.43
C ARG A 85 -11.81 6.25 5.36
N LEU A 86 -11.06 7.24 4.88
CA LEU A 86 -10.83 8.48 5.62
C LEU A 86 -12.15 9.16 5.99
N GLN A 87 -13.09 9.29 5.05
CA GLN A 87 -14.41 9.85 5.34
C GLN A 87 -15.11 9.08 6.46
N ARG A 88 -15.14 7.73 6.41
CA ARG A 88 -15.73 6.91 7.49
C ARG A 88 -15.06 7.15 8.84
N VAL A 89 -13.73 7.20 8.87
CA VAL A 89 -12.97 7.45 10.10
C VAL A 89 -13.34 8.79 10.73
N VAL A 90 -13.49 9.83 9.90
CA VAL A 90 -13.94 11.16 10.34
C VAL A 90 -15.38 11.14 10.84
N GLU A 91 -16.27 10.43 10.14
CA GLU A 91 -17.68 10.28 10.55
C GLU A 91 -17.83 9.59 11.91
N HIS A 92 -16.94 8.64 12.22
CA HIS A 92 -16.90 7.95 13.50
C HIS A 92 -16.07 8.66 14.57
N GLN A 93 -15.64 9.92 14.33
CA GLN A 93 -14.78 10.70 15.23
C GLN A 93 -13.48 9.99 15.64
N ALA A 94 -13.02 9.04 14.82
CA ALA A 94 -11.80 8.31 15.04
C ALA A 94 -10.60 9.03 14.40
N LEU A 95 -9.40 8.76 14.89
CA LEU A 95 -8.18 9.39 14.38
C LEU A 95 -7.69 8.66 13.11
N PRO A 96 -7.45 9.35 11.98
CA PRO A 96 -6.94 8.74 10.74
C PRO A 96 -5.66 7.91 10.92
N LYS A 97 -4.80 8.33 11.87
CA LYS A 97 -3.55 7.63 12.20
C LYS A 97 -3.74 6.28 12.91
N GLN A 98 -4.91 6.03 13.51
CA GLN A 98 -5.20 4.80 14.25
C GLN A 98 -5.88 3.73 13.37
N ASP A 99 -6.42 4.11 12.21
CA ASP A 99 -7.02 3.16 11.27
C ASP A 99 -5.93 2.46 10.45
N ALA A 100 -5.51 1.29 10.92
CA ALA A 100 -4.52 0.45 10.23
C ALA A 100 -4.85 0.17 8.74
N PRO A 101 -6.12 -0.03 8.34
CA PRO A 101 -6.48 -0.20 6.94
C PRO A 101 -6.24 1.05 6.08
N LEU A 102 -6.60 2.25 6.58
CA LEU A 102 -6.28 3.51 5.90
C LEU A 102 -4.78 3.67 5.69
N ILE A 103 -3.99 3.47 6.75
CA ILE A 103 -2.52 3.51 6.70
C ILE A 103 -1.99 2.52 5.66
N PHE A 104 -2.51 1.29 5.63
CA PHE A 104 -2.09 0.29 4.66
C PHE A 104 -2.38 0.71 3.20
N LEU A 105 -3.57 1.26 2.93
CA LEU A 105 -3.91 1.80 1.60
C LEU A 105 -2.96 2.93 1.18
N SER A 106 -2.57 3.81 2.11
CA SER A 106 -1.56 4.84 1.86
C SER A 106 -0.20 4.25 1.45
N ARG A 107 0.22 3.14 2.11
CA ARG A 107 1.47 2.44 1.77
C ARG A 107 1.42 1.85 0.38
N LEU A 108 0.28 1.25 -0.01
CA LEU A 108 0.10 0.73 -1.36
C LEU A 108 0.24 1.82 -2.43
N LEU A 109 -0.33 3.01 -2.17
CA LEU A 109 -0.19 4.16 -3.07
C LEU A 109 1.26 4.63 -3.18
N GLN A 110 2.01 4.69 -2.06
CA GLN A 110 3.43 5.04 -2.07
C GLN A 110 4.29 4.02 -2.84
N ILE A 111 3.98 2.73 -2.69
CA ILE A 111 4.68 1.69 -3.48
C ILE A 111 4.36 1.85 -4.96
N ALA A 112 3.12 2.16 -5.32
CA ALA A 112 2.74 2.41 -6.71
C ALA A 112 3.47 3.61 -7.32
N THR A 113 3.77 4.65 -6.55
CA THR A 113 4.56 5.80 -7.02
C THR A 113 6.04 5.45 -7.16
N ASP A 114 6.60 4.72 -6.19
CA ASP A 114 8.05 4.49 -6.07
C ASP A 114 8.55 3.22 -6.76
N CYS A 115 7.66 2.35 -7.24
CA CYS A 115 8.00 1.04 -7.81
C CYS A 115 9.04 1.12 -8.94
N ARG A 116 8.99 2.15 -9.78
CA ARG A 116 9.97 2.34 -10.87
C ARG A 116 11.36 2.64 -10.36
N SER A 117 11.48 3.47 -9.32
CA SER A 117 12.76 3.77 -8.68
C SER A 117 13.30 2.53 -7.97
N MET A 118 12.43 1.78 -7.27
CA MET A 118 12.79 0.51 -6.62
C MET A 118 13.34 -0.52 -7.62
N LEU A 119 12.71 -0.67 -8.79
CA LEU A 119 13.16 -1.58 -9.84
C LEU A 119 14.47 -1.12 -10.48
N ARG A 120 14.62 0.18 -10.73
CA ARG A 120 15.85 0.76 -11.33
C ARG A 120 17.05 0.63 -10.40
N GLU A 121 16.88 0.96 -9.13
CA GLU A 121 17.95 0.99 -8.13
C GLU A 121 18.16 -0.36 -7.44
N LYS A 122 17.30 -1.36 -7.71
CA LYS A 122 17.22 -2.64 -6.99
C LYS A 122 17.08 -2.45 -5.47
N SER A 123 16.51 -1.32 -5.04
CA SER A 123 16.29 -0.96 -3.64
C SER A 123 14.83 -1.18 -3.28
N PHE A 124 14.50 -2.39 -2.84
CA PHE A 124 13.14 -2.77 -2.51
C PHE A 124 12.84 -2.52 -1.03
N LYS A 125 11.98 -1.52 -0.76
CA LYS A 125 11.55 -1.12 0.58
C LYS A 125 10.03 -1.01 0.62
N PHE A 126 9.42 -1.45 1.72
CA PHE A 126 7.98 -1.33 1.93
C PHE A 126 7.71 -0.09 2.81
N TYR A 127 7.64 1.08 2.19
CA TYR A 127 7.66 2.37 2.88
C TYR A 127 6.75 2.44 4.12
N LYS A 128 7.26 3.03 5.21
CA LYS A 128 6.38 3.56 6.26
C LYS A 128 5.59 4.69 5.63
N VAL A 129 4.31 4.83 6.00
CA VAL A 129 3.51 5.93 5.47
C VAL A 129 4.21 7.25 5.79
N ASP A 130 4.38 8.09 4.78
CA ASP A 130 4.81 9.48 4.95
C ASP A 130 4.12 10.16 6.14
N GLU A 131 4.92 10.65 7.09
CA GLU A 131 4.43 11.31 8.29
C GLU A 131 3.68 12.61 7.96
N GLY A 132 4.07 13.30 6.88
CA GLY A 132 3.36 14.47 6.38
C GLY A 132 1.93 14.13 5.93
N LEU A 133 1.76 12.99 5.25
CA LEU A 133 0.44 12.47 4.88
C LEU A 133 -0.45 12.23 6.11
N VAL A 134 0.10 11.59 7.16
CA VAL A 134 -0.67 11.20 8.36
C VAL A 134 -0.96 12.37 9.28
N ARG A 135 0.02 13.26 9.48
CA ARG A 135 -0.05 14.35 10.45
C ARG A 135 -0.66 15.62 9.88
N ASP A 136 -0.44 15.89 8.60
CA ASP A 136 -0.81 17.19 8.01
C ASP A 136 -1.91 17.02 6.96
N PHE A 137 -1.75 16.11 5.99
CA PHE A 137 -2.73 15.94 4.90
C PHE A 137 -4.06 15.36 5.39
N TYR A 138 -4.04 14.22 6.09
CA TYR A 138 -5.28 13.58 6.55
C TYR A 138 -6.10 14.45 7.50
N PRO A 139 -5.52 15.14 8.49
CA PRO A 139 -6.29 16.03 9.35
C PRO A 139 -6.86 17.25 8.61
N LYS A 140 -6.11 17.85 7.67
CA LYS A 140 -6.63 18.96 6.83
C LYS A 140 -7.79 18.51 5.95
N LEU A 141 -7.67 17.33 5.34
CA LEU A 141 -8.72 16.76 4.51
C LEU A 141 -9.95 16.35 5.34
N ALA A 142 -9.72 15.81 6.54
CA ALA A 142 -10.77 15.52 7.52
C ALA A 142 -11.54 16.76 7.95
N ALA A 143 -10.83 17.85 8.29
CA ALA A 143 -11.45 19.13 8.62
C ALA A 143 -12.34 19.63 7.46
N SER A 144 -11.85 19.57 6.23
CA SER A 144 -12.64 19.92 5.05
C SER A 144 -13.92 19.10 4.88
N PHE A 145 -13.91 17.81 5.25
CA PHE A 145 -15.11 16.97 5.23
C PHE A 145 -16.13 17.35 6.31
N VAL A 146 -15.66 17.72 7.51
CA VAL A 146 -16.53 18.18 8.61
C VAL A 146 -17.16 19.53 8.26
N ASP A 147 -16.36 20.48 7.75
CA ASP A 147 -16.83 21.81 7.37
C ASP A 147 -17.94 21.73 6.30
N LYS A 148 -17.78 20.85 5.30
CA LYS A 148 -18.80 20.59 4.28
C LYS A 148 -20.07 19.96 4.83
N LYS A 149 -20.00 19.19 5.92
CA LYS A 149 -21.20 18.65 6.60
C LYS A 149 -21.92 19.72 7.41
N MET A 150 -21.23 20.72 7.97
CA MET A 150 -21.86 21.81 8.72
C MET A 150 -22.53 22.86 7.83
N GLN A 151 -22.19 22.92 6.54
CA GLN A 151 -22.82 23.81 5.55
C GLN A 151 -24.06 23.23 4.86
N LYS A 152 -24.48 22.00 5.21
CA LYS A 152 -25.72 21.38 4.75
C LYS A 152 -26.72 21.28 5.88
#